data_AF-A0A6M0SPB8-F1
#
_entry.id   AF-A0A6M0SPB8-F1
#
_cell.length_a   1.000
_cell.length_b   1.000
_cell.length_c   1.000
_cell.angle_alpha   90.00
_cell.angle_beta   90.00
_cell.angle_gamma   90.00
#
_symmetry.space_group_name_H-M   'P 1'
#
loop_
_entity.id
_entity.type
_entity.pdbx_description
1 polymer ?
#
loop_
_entity_poly.entity_id
_entity_poly.type
_entity_poly.pdbx_seq_one_letter_code
_entity_poly.pdbx_strand_id
1 'polypeptide(L)'
;MYFQKLESLKSEDKFKEQYMIIDSLDQWLALIPKTYKDRLVPELFSVNQEVPLDISFILFDKLVKLNILKERYAIRCSCGQILKFIDTIEGALDFIIEHNNDPIECDFCEKVVGLNTDNVIIIYKLVEKPNMSMFSKKNNSPNCLLVII
;
A
#
# COMPACT_ATOMS: atom_id res chain seq x y z
N MET A 1 -10.15 -4.15 -14.68
CA MET A 1 -9.58 -3.72 -13.39
C MET A 1 -9.96 -4.64 -12.24
N TYR A 2 -8.98 -5.10 -11.47
CA TYR A 2 -9.21 -5.93 -10.29
C TYR A 2 -10.01 -5.20 -9.20
N PHE A 3 -9.86 -3.87 -9.11
CA PHE A 3 -10.65 -2.99 -8.26
C PHE A 3 -11.53 -2.10 -9.15
N GLN A 4 -12.81 -2.42 -9.28
CA GLN A 4 -13.73 -1.71 -10.19
C GLN A 4 -13.83 -0.21 -9.87
N LYS A 5 -13.71 0.16 -8.58
CA LYS A 5 -13.77 1.55 -8.14
C LYS A 5 -12.64 2.43 -8.70
N LEU A 6 -11.54 1.86 -9.17
CA LEU A 6 -10.45 2.63 -9.77
C LEU A 6 -10.80 3.18 -11.15
N GLU A 7 -11.82 2.65 -11.84
CA GLU A 7 -12.26 3.17 -13.14
C GLU A 7 -12.65 4.66 -13.03
N SER A 8 -13.21 5.08 -11.89
CA SER A 8 -13.58 6.48 -11.69
C SER A 8 -12.39 7.43 -11.67
N LEU A 9 -11.18 6.94 -11.36
CA LEU A 9 -9.96 7.76 -11.37
C LEU A 9 -9.48 8.03 -12.80
N LYS A 10 -9.71 7.12 -13.74
CA LYS A 10 -9.30 7.30 -15.15
C LYS A 10 -10.05 8.43 -15.85
N SER A 11 -11.26 8.73 -15.39
CA SER A 11 -12.06 9.85 -15.90
C SER A 11 -11.68 11.20 -15.31
N GLU A 12 -10.84 11.27 -14.26
CA GLU A 12 -10.38 12.54 -13.71
C GLU A 12 -9.35 13.18 -14.66
N ASP A 13 -9.50 14.48 -14.95
CA ASP A 13 -8.63 15.18 -15.91
C ASP A 13 -7.13 15.04 -15.60
N LYS A 14 -6.78 14.97 -14.31
CA LYS A 14 -5.40 14.76 -13.83
C LYS A 14 -4.80 13.42 -14.26
N PHE A 15 -5.62 12.39 -14.42
CA PHE A 15 -5.18 11.03 -14.76
C PHE A 15 -5.64 10.57 -16.14
N LYS A 16 -6.45 11.37 -16.83
CA LYS A 16 -7.00 11.03 -18.15
C LYS A 16 -5.91 10.73 -19.18
N GLU A 17 -4.83 11.52 -19.17
CA GLU A 17 -3.65 11.32 -20.02
C GLU A 17 -2.63 10.35 -19.41
N GLN A 18 -2.80 9.98 -18.13
CA GLN A 18 -1.90 9.12 -17.36
C GLN A 18 -2.59 7.85 -16.86
N TYR A 19 -3.63 7.37 -17.55
CA TYR A 19 -4.41 6.20 -17.14
C TYR A 19 -3.54 4.93 -17.00
N MET A 20 -2.43 4.92 -17.73
CA MET A 20 -1.19 4.17 -17.52
C MET A 20 -0.95 3.75 -16.06
N ILE A 21 -0.82 4.78 -15.24
CA ILE A 21 -0.45 4.71 -13.83
C ILE A 21 -1.55 4.03 -13.01
N ILE A 22 -2.82 4.28 -13.37
CA ILE A 22 -3.97 3.68 -12.70
C ILE A 22 -4.04 2.17 -12.98
N ASP A 23 -3.72 1.74 -14.20
CA ASP A 23 -3.64 0.32 -14.54
C ASP A 23 -2.47 -0.38 -13.84
N SER A 24 -1.31 0.28 -13.74
CA SER A 24 -0.18 -0.22 -12.94
C SER A 24 -0.52 -0.33 -11.45
N LEU A 25 -1.25 0.65 -10.90
CA LEU A 25 -1.73 0.63 -9.52
C LEU A 25 -2.69 -0.55 -9.27
N ASP A 26 -3.66 -0.75 -10.16
CA ASP A 26 -4.63 -1.86 -10.07
C ASP A 26 -3.92 -3.22 -10.06
N GLN A 27 -2.94 -3.40 -10.95
CA GLN A 27 -2.15 -4.63 -11.02
C GLN A 27 -1.28 -4.84 -9.78
N TRP A 28 -0.55 -3.80 -9.34
CA TRP A 28 0.33 -3.86 -8.19
C TRP A 28 -0.44 -4.23 -6.91
N LEU A 29 -1.59 -3.59 -6.66
CA LEU A 29 -2.46 -3.90 -5.51
C LEU A 29 -3.03 -5.32 -5.57
N ALA A 30 -3.36 -5.82 -6.76
CA ALA A 30 -3.91 -7.16 -6.92
C ALA A 30 -2.87 -8.24 -6.64
N LEU A 31 -1.62 -8.00 -7.06
CA LEU A 31 -0.51 -8.96 -7.03
C LEU A 31 0.33 -8.93 -5.75
N ILE A 32 0.16 -7.92 -4.89
CA ILE A 32 0.97 -7.80 -3.68
C ILE A 32 0.80 -9.04 -2.76
N PRO A 33 1.89 -9.62 -2.22
CA PRO A 33 1.77 -10.80 -1.38
C PRO A 33 0.93 -10.53 -0.14
N LYS A 34 0.20 -11.54 0.33
CA LYS A 34 -0.74 -11.41 1.46
C LYS A 34 -0.09 -10.81 2.71
N THR A 35 1.18 -11.13 2.96
CA THR A 35 1.97 -10.66 4.10
C THR A 35 2.25 -9.15 4.09
N TYR A 36 2.15 -8.49 2.94
CA TYR A 36 2.40 -7.06 2.80
C TYR A 36 1.12 -6.23 2.69
N LYS A 37 -0.05 -6.86 2.60
CA LYS A 37 -1.34 -6.17 2.41
C LYS A 37 -1.74 -5.24 3.56
N ASP A 38 -1.09 -5.34 4.72
CA ASP A 38 -1.38 -4.53 5.89
C ASP A 38 -0.36 -3.41 6.16
N ARG A 39 0.66 -3.27 5.30
CA ARG A 39 1.82 -2.39 5.50
C ARG A 39 2.28 -1.71 4.21
N LEU A 40 1.33 -1.34 3.37
CA LEU A 40 1.59 -0.65 2.11
C LEU A 40 2.05 0.78 2.37
N VAL A 41 3.02 1.25 1.59
CA VAL A 41 3.50 2.64 1.64
C VAL A 41 3.59 3.22 0.22
N PRO A 42 3.24 4.50 0.01
CA PRO A 42 3.30 5.16 -1.30
C PRO A 42 4.69 5.09 -1.94
N GLU A 43 5.75 5.16 -1.15
CA GLU A 43 7.14 5.08 -1.59
C GLU A 43 7.42 3.76 -2.30
N LEU A 44 6.89 2.65 -1.78
CA LEU A 44 7.09 1.32 -2.36
C LEU A 44 6.43 1.22 -3.74
N PHE A 45 5.24 1.79 -3.90
CA PHE A 45 4.57 1.85 -5.20
C PHE A 45 5.35 2.75 -6.18
N SER A 46 5.77 3.93 -5.72
CA SER A 46 6.56 4.90 -6.51
C SER A 46 7.84 4.26 -7.06
N VAL A 47 8.61 3.59 -6.21
CA VAL A 47 9.85 2.90 -6.62
C VAL A 47 9.55 1.73 -7.54
N ASN A 48 8.60 0.86 -7.19
CA ASN A 48 8.35 -0.36 -7.96
C ASN A 48 7.76 -0.11 -9.34
N GLN A 49 7.07 1.02 -9.54
CA GLN A 49 6.37 1.33 -10.79
C GLN A 49 6.95 2.56 -11.50
N GLU A 50 8.06 3.11 -10.99
CA GLU A 50 8.72 4.31 -11.54
C GLU A 50 7.76 5.51 -11.67
N VAL A 51 6.87 5.67 -10.70
CA VAL A 51 5.88 6.76 -10.64
C VAL A 51 6.40 7.86 -9.72
N PRO A 52 6.25 9.16 -10.08
CA PRO A 52 6.61 10.27 -9.19
C PRO A 52 5.98 10.13 -7.80
N LEU A 53 6.77 10.40 -6.77
CA LEU A 53 6.38 10.15 -5.38
C LEU A 53 5.13 10.94 -4.97
N ASP A 54 5.05 12.20 -5.40
CA ASP A 54 3.89 13.08 -5.19
C ASP A 54 2.60 12.49 -5.79
N ILE A 55 2.68 11.94 -6.99
CA ILE A 55 1.57 11.24 -7.65
C ILE A 55 1.17 9.99 -6.86
N SER A 56 2.13 9.22 -6.35
CA SER A 56 1.86 8.06 -5.50
C SER A 56 1.08 8.44 -4.23
N PHE A 57 1.48 9.51 -3.53
CA PHE A 57 0.75 10.01 -2.35
C PHE A 57 -0.69 10.42 -2.70
N ILE A 58 -0.89 11.14 -3.81
CA ILE A 58 -2.23 11.52 -4.27
C ILE A 58 -3.08 10.28 -4.56
N LEU A 59 -2.51 9.27 -5.21
CA LEU A 59 -3.23 8.03 -5.51
C LEU A 59 -3.64 7.31 -4.22
N PHE A 60 -2.75 7.20 -3.24
CA PHE A 60 -3.08 6.55 -1.96
C PHE A 60 -4.19 7.28 -1.19
N ASP A 61 -4.19 8.61 -1.15
CA ASP A 61 -5.30 9.39 -0.58
C ASP A 61 -6.64 9.09 -1.31
N LYS A 62 -6.61 9.01 -2.64
CA LYS A 62 -7.77 8.61 -3.44
C LYS A 62 -8.23 7.18 -3.13
N LEU A 63 -7.31 6.24 -2.95
CA LEU A 63 -7.64 4.86 -2.60
C LEU A 63 -8.32 4.76 -1.23
N VAL A 64 -7.91 5.58 -0.26
CA VAL A 64 -8.58 5.68 1.04
C VAL A 64 -10.01 6.19 0.87
N LYS A 65 -10.21 7.26 0.08
CA LYS A 65 -11.56 7.80 -0.22
C LYS A 65 -12.47 6.79 -0.94
N LEU A 66 -11.90 5.93 -1.77
CA LEU A 66 -12.62 4.84 -2.45
C LEU A 66 -12.86 3.61 -1.55
N ASN A 67 -12.37 3.61 -0.31
CA ASN A 67 -12.38 2.47 0.61
C ASN A 67 -11.69 1.22 0.03
N ILE A 68 -10.67 1.41 -0.80
CA ILE A 68 -9.78 0.33 -1.26
C ILE A 68 -8.70 0.11 -0.20
N LEU A 69 -8.14 1.21 0.31
CA LEU A 69 -7.17 1.23 1.40
C LEU A 69 -7.81 1.80 2.68
N LYS A 70 -7.25 1.43 3.82
CA LYS A 70 -7.47 2.07 5.12
C LYS A 70 -6.14 2.59 5.64
N GLU A 71 -6.10 3.85 6.03
CA GLU A 71 -4.95 4.45 6.71
C GLU A 71 -4.74 3.80 8.09
N ARG A 72 -3.48 3.58 8.44
CA ARG A 72 -3.02 3.10 9.74
C ARG A 72 -1.68 3.76 10.07
N TYR A 73 -1.24 3.59 11.30
CA TYR A 73 0.01 4.11 11.80
C TYR A 73 0.94 2.96 12.20
N ALA A 74 2.22 3.19 12.09
CA ALA A 74 3.22 2.27 12.57
C ALA A 74 4.33 3.02 13.32
N ILE A 75 4.81 2.40 14.39
CA ILE A 75 5.96 2.88 15.15
C ILE A 75 7.19 2.22 14.56
N ARG A 76 8.10 3.01 14.01
CA ARG A 76 9.29 2.57 13.30
C ARG A 76 10.54 2.89 14.10
N CYS A 77 11.39 1.89 14.30
CA CYS A 77 12.74 2.07 14.82
C CYS A 77 13.61 2.85 13.82
N SER A 78 14.66 3.52 14.29
CA SER A 78 15.66 4.18 13.44
C SER A 78 16.37 3.23 12.45
N CYS A 79 16.38 1.92 12.72
CA CYS A 79 16.89 0.91 11.79
C CYS A 79 15.92 0.56 10.64
N GLY A 80 14.71 1.12 10.66
CA GLY A 80 13.66 0.89 9.65
C GLY A 80 12.65 -0.20 10.01
N GLN A 81 12.88 -0.99 11.07
CA GLN A 81 11.94 -2.02 11.49
C GLN A 81 10.68 -1.45 12.14
N ILE A 82 9.54 -2.08 11.85
CA ILE A 82 8.28 -1.74 12.50
C ILE A 82 8.20 -2.46 13.85
N LEU A 83 8.06 -1.67 14.91
CA LEU A 83 7.91 -2.15 16.28
C LEU A 83 6.44 -2.46 16.60
N LYS A 84 5.52 -1.62 16.11
CA LYS A 84 4.09 -1.75 16.41
C LYS A 84 3.21 -1.17 15.31
N PHE A 85 2.06 -1.78 15.08
CA PHE A 85 1.00 -1.27 14.22
C PHE A 85 -0.16 -0.73 15.07
N ILE A 86 -0.72 0.41 14.67
CA ILE A 86 -1.74 1.15 15.41
C ILE A 86 -2.80 1.68 14.43
N ASP A 87 -4.06 1.67 14.82
CA ASP A 87 -5.17 1.99 13.91
C ASP A 87 -5.54 3.48 13.86
N THR A 88 -5.15 4.27 14.87
CA THR A 88 -5.46 5.70 14.98
C THR A 88 -4.22 6.51 15.37
N ILE A 89 -4.22 7.80 15.03
CA ILE A 89 -3.12 8.70 15.39
C ILE A 89 -3.07 8.90 16.90
N GLU A 90 -4.22 9.01 17.57
CA GLU A 90 -4.31 9.15 19.02
C GLU A 90 -3.66 7.95 19.71
N GLY A 91 -3.95 6.73 19.25
CA GLY A 91 -3.33 5.53 19.83
C GLY A 91 -1.82 5.47 19.60
N ALA A 92 -1.30 6.10 18.53
CA ALA A 92 0.13 6.17 18.27
C ALA A 92 0.81 7.17 19.21
N LEU A 93 0.16 8.30 19.47
CA LEU A 93 0.62 9.29 20.43
C LEU A 93 0.55 8.76 21.86
N ASP A 94 -0.54 8.09 22.24
CA ASP A 94 -0.71 7.45 23.55
C ASP A 94 0.41 6.42 23.78
N PHE A 95 0.71 5.59 22.78
CA PHE A 95 1.79 4.62 22.85
C PHE A 95 3.17 5.27 23.07
N ILE A 96 3.43 6.40 22.42
CA ILE A 96 4.68 7.16 22.63
C ILE A 96 4.74 7.72 24.05
N ILE A 97 3.63 8.28 24.56
CA ILE A 97 3.57 8.86 25.90
C ILE A 97 3.80 7.77 26.97
N GLU A 98 3.17 6.61 26.81
CA GLU A 98 3.35 5.45 27.70
C GLU A 98 4.81 5.01 27.78
N HIS A 99 5.56 5.09 26.66
CA HIS A 99 6.94 4.62 26.54
C HIS A 99 7.98 5.76 26.54
N ASN A 100 7.57 6.98 26.92
CA ASN A 100 8.46 8.14 26.92
C ASN A 100 9.60 8.00 27.96
N ASN A 101 9.35 7.26 29.04
CA ASN A 101 10.33 6.96 30.09
C ASN A 101 10.85 5.51 30.06
N ASP A 102 10.14 4.60 29.39
CA ASP A 102 10.48 3.18 29.28
C ASP A 102 10.82 2.86 27.82
N PRO A 103 12.10 2.99 27.43
CA PRO A 103 12.48 2.85 26.05
C PRO A 103 12.37 1.39 25.58
N ILE A 104 12.00 1.22 24.31
CA ILE A 104 11.74 -0.09 23.72
C ILE A 104 13.03 -0.63 23.11
N GLU A 105 13.37 -1.88 23.42
CA GLU A 105 14.44 -2.58 22.72
C GLU A 105 13.94 -3.09 21.37
N CYS A 106 14.67 -2.77 20.30
CA CYS A 106 14.37 -3.29 18.97
C CYS A 106 15.02 -4.66 18.78
N ASP A 107 14.22 -5.71 18.65
CA ASP A 107 14.68 -7.10 18.46
C ASP A 107 15.63 -7.30 17.27
N PHE A 108 15.62 -6.39 16.30
CA PHE A 108 16.44 -6.52 15.08
C PHE A 108 17.81 -5.86 15.19
N CYS A 109 17.90 -4.70 15.81
CA CYS A 109 19.16 -3.97 15.94
C CYS A 109 19.71 -3.92 17.36
N GLU A 110 19.00 -4.54 18.32
CA GLU A 110 19.34 -4.65 19.75
C GLU A 110 19.60 -3.28 20.41
N LYS A 111 19.03 -2.23 19.83
CA LYS A 111 19.14 -0.86 20.37
C LYS A 111 17.91 -0.52 21.16
N VAL A 112 18.15 0.13 22.29
CA VAL A 112 17.15 0.82 23.09
C VAL A 112 16.74 2.09 22.36
N VAL A 113 15.45 2.19 22.02
CA VAL A 113 14.87 3.27 21.23
C VAL A 113 14.01 4.15 22.13
N GLY A 114 14.42 5.41 22.29
CA GLY A 114 13.51 6.44 22.80
C GLY A 114 12.51 6.79 21.70
N LEU A 115 11.21 6.69 22.01
CA LEU A 115 10.15 6.96 21.05
C LEU A 115 9.76 8.44 21.05
N ASN A 116 9.56 8.99 19.86
CA ASN A 116 9.00 10.32 19.63
C ASN A 116 8.10 10.30 18.38
N THR A 117 7.55 11.46 18.01
CA THR A 117 6.64 11.59 16.86
C THR A 117 7.30 11.24 15.52
N ASP A 118 8.61 11.39 15.37
CA ASP A 118 9.33 11.05 14.13
C ASP A 118 9.40 9.53 13.90
N ASN A 119 9.15 8.74 14.96
CA ASN A 119 8.99 7.29 14.84
C ASN A 119 7.64 6.88 14.27
N VAL A 120 6.64 7.77 14.25
CA VAL A 120 5.32 7.47 13.70
C VAL A 120 5.35 7.65 12.18
N ILE A 121 4.98 6.59 11.47
CA ILE A 121 4.78 6.65 10.02
C ILE A 121 3.35 6.24 9.65
N ILE A 122 2.86 6.82 8.56
CA ILE A 122 1.60 6.43 7.95
C ILE A 122 1.85 5.22 7.06
N ILE A 123 1.01 4.20 7.21
CA ILE A 123 0.98 3.02 6.37
C ILE A 123 -0.46 2.73 5.96
N TYR A 124 -0.64 1.86 4.98
CA TYR A 124 -1.97 1.56 4.44
C TYR A 124 -2.24 0.06 4.44
N LYS A 125 -3.46 -0.29 4.82
CA LYS A 125 -3.98 -1.64 4.76
C LYS A 125 -4.96 -1.76 3.59
N LEU A 126 -4.73 -2.73 2.72
CA LEU A 126 -5.68 -3.12 1.68
C LEU A 126 -6.89 -3.81 2.33
N VAL A 127 -8.06 -3.17 2.21
CA VAL A 127 -9.32 -3.65 2.81
C VAL A 127 -10.28 -4.22 1.77
N GLU A 128 -10.18 -3.76 0.52
CA GLU A 128 -10.95 -4.33 -0.59
C GLU A 128 -10.27 -5.58 -1.15
N LYS A 129 -11.06 -6.60 -1.48
CA LYS A 129 -10.55 -7.82 -2.11
C LYS A 129 -10.52 -7.64 -3.63
N PRO A 130 -9.40 -7.94 -4.31
CA PRO A 130 -9.34 -7.85 -5.77
C PRO A 130 -10.27 -8.87 -6.42
N ASN A 131 -10.93 -8.49 -7.52
CA ASN A 131 -11.70 -9.40 -8.35
C ASN A 131 -10.78 -10.23 -9.25
N MET A 132 -10.37 -11.40 -8.75
CA MET A 132 -9.44 -12.29 -9.44
C MET A 132 -10.05 -13.05 -10.64
N SER A 133 -11.36 -12.95 -10.91
CA SER A 133 -11.98 -13.62 -12.07
C SER A 133 -11.44 -13.13 -13.41
N MET A 134 -10.66 -12.05 -13.42
CA MET A 134 -9.97 -11.55 -14.61
C MET A 134 -8.62 -12.23 -14.87
N PHE A 135 -7.97 -12.83 -13.86
CA PHE A 135 -6.78 -13.66 -14.08
C PHE A 135 -7.10 -14.91 -14.89
N SER A 136 -8.23 -15.57 -14.59
CA SER A 136 -8.66 -16.78 -15.29
C SER A 136 -9.03 -16.54 -16.75
N LYS A 137 -9.44 -15.33 -17.13
CA LYS A 137 -9.75 -14.99 -18.53
C LYS A 137 -8.49 -14.77 -19.38
N LYS A 138 -7.41 -14.22 -18.81
CA LYS A 138 -6.14 -14.02 -19.53
C LYS A 138 -5.40 -15.32 -19.85
N ASN A 139 -5.56 -16.36 -19.02
CA ASN A 139 -4.95 -17.67 -19.29
C ASN A 139 -5.76 -18.55 -20.26
N ASN A 140 -6.95 -18.10 -20.67
CA ASN A 140 -7.85 -18.82 -21.57
C ASN A 140 -8.00 -18.15 -22.95
N SER A 141 -7.03 -17.33 -23.39
CA SER A 141 -6.97 -16.93 -24.81
C SER A 141 -6.64 -18.17 -25.65
N PRO A 142 -7.56 -18.66 -26.52
CA PRO A 142 -7.30 -19.79 -27.39
C PRO A 142 -6.66 -19.24 -28.67
N ASN A 143 -5.33 -19.21 -28.73
CA ASN A 143 -4.62 -19.05 -30.00
C ASN A 143 -3.66 -20.23 -30.16
N CYS A 144 -4.15 -21.26 -30.82
CA CYS A 144 -3.47 -21.88 -31.95
C CYS A 144 -4.48 -22.73 -32.73
N LEU A 145 -5.07 -22.09 -33.74
CA LEU A 145 -5.57 -22.76 -34.93
C LEU A 145 -4.39 -23.32 -35.73
N LEU A 146 -4.59 -24.54 -36.26
CA LEU A 146 -3.89 -25.20 -37.38
C LEU A 146 -2.47 -25.71 -37.05
N VAL A 147 -2.11 -26.95 -37.39
CA VAL A 147 -2.23 -27.58 -38.72
C VAL A 147 -2.59 -29.06 -38.63
N ILE A 148 -3.57 -29.45 -39.44
CA ILE A 148 -3.84 -30.83 -39.88
C ILE A 148 -2.78 -31.18 -40.93
N ILE A 149 -1.97 -32.20 -40.69
CA ILE A 149 -1.46 -33.16 -41.70
C ILE A 149 -1.37 -34.53 -41.03
#